data_AF-A0A9X8GRI5-F1
#
_entry.id   AF-A0A9X8GRI5-F1
#
_cell.length_a   1.000
_cell.length_b   1.000
_cell.length_c   1.000
_cell.angle_alpha   90.00
_cell.angle_beta   90.00
_cell.angle_gamma   90.00
#
_symmetry.space_group_name_H-M   'P 1'
#
loop_
_entity.id
_entity.type
_entity.pdbx_description
1 polymer ?
#
loop_
_entity_poly.entity_id
_entity_poly.type
_entity_poly.pdbx_seq_one_letter_code
_entity_poly.pdbx_strand_id
1 'polypeptide(L)'
;RYGDLVINADGSYVYTIDNSLAEVQALRQSGQTLSDVFSYTMVDIWGATDSAEIHITVDGRNDTPVARDDSAVAIEAGGVNNATPGSDAAGNVLNNDSDVDSIANGETRQVLSVSNETGQSGAAGQVLVGRYGQLVLNADGSYTYTIDNANAAVQALRTAGETLRETFSYRMRDTAGATADARLTIIIQG
;
A
#
# COMPACT_ATOMS: atom_id res chain seq x y z
N ARG A 1 18.96 -21.98 10.82
CA ARG A 1 19.52 -20.70 10.32
C ARG A 1 18.43 -19.66 10.13
N TYR A 2 17.26 -20.04 9.61
CA TYR A 2 16.16 -19.14 9.31
C TYR A 2 15.03 -19.18 10.35
N GLY A 3 15.21 -19.98 11.39
CA GLY A 3 14.29 -20.16 12.49
C GLY A 3 14.84 -21.14 13.52
N ASP A 4 14.02 -21.40 14.53
CA ASP A 4 14.32 -22.27 15.66
C ASP A 4 13.52 -23.57 15.57
N LEU A 5 14.20 -24.70 15.73
CA LEU A 5 13.57 -26.02 15.85
C LEU A 5 13.58 -26.46 17.31
N VAL A 6 12.40 -26.80 17.83
CA VAL A 6 12.23 -27.54 19.09
C VAL A 6 11.75 -28.94 18.75
N ILE A 7 12.50 -29.97 19.15
CA ILE A 7 12.11 -31.38 19.02
C ILE A 7 12.01 -32.03 20.40
N ASN A 8 10.94 -32.76 20.65
CA ASN A 8 10.67 -33.47 21.89
C ASN A 8 11.18 -34.92 21.80
N ALA A 9 11.35 -35.56 22.96
CA ALA A 9 11.80 -36.95 23.06
C ALA A 9 10.83 -37.96 22.41
N ASP A 10 9.56 -37.61 22.23
CA ASP A 10 8.56 -38.41 21.51
C ASP A 10 8.60 -38.22 19.98
N GLY A 11 9.52 -37.39 19.48
CA GLY A 11 9.70 -37.07 18.06
C GLY A 11 8.79 -35.96 17.54
N SER A 12 7.87 -35.44 18.35
CA SER A 12 7.10 -34.25 17.95
C SER A 12 8.02 -33.03 17.87
N TYR A 13 7.83 -32.18 16.86
CA TYR A 13 8.65 -31.00 16.67
C TYR A 13 7.85 -29.78 16.24
N VAL A 14 8.39 -28.61 16.54
CA VAL A 14 7.90 -27.30 16.10
C VAL A 14 9.07 -26.53 15.52
N TYR A 15 8.92 -26.04 14.30
CA TYR A 15 9.84 -25.07 13.70
C TYR A 15 9.18 -23.69 13.70
N THR A 16 9.86 -22.69 14.22
CA THR A 16 9.42 -21.30 14.25
C THR A 16 10.35 -20.46 13.39
N ILE A 17 9.83 -19.92 12.28
CA ILE A 17 10.59 -19.04 11.38
C ILE A 17 10.89 -17.70 12.05
N ASP A 18 12.11 -17.19 11.86
CA ASP A 18 12.51 -15.85 12.29
C ASP A 18 12.19 -14.83 11.20
N ASN A 19 11.02 -14.20 11.33
CA ASN A 19 10.53 -13.19 10.39
C ASN A 19 11.32 -11.87 10.46
N SER A 20 12.23 -11.69 11.42
CA SER A 20 13.08 -10.49 11.49
C SER A 20 14.27 -10.51 10.53
N LEU A 21 14.58 -11.67 9.95
CA LEU A 21 15.70 -11.85 9.05
C LEU A 21 15.42 -11.23 7.68
N ALA A 22 16.33 -10.38 7.20
CA ALA A 22 16.23 -9.77 5.88
C ALA A 22 16.20 -10.81 4.74
N GLU A 23 16.88 -11.95 4.90
CA GLU A 23 16.85 -13.06 3.93
C GLU A 23 15.45 -13.68 3.83
N VAL A 24 14.74 -13.81 4.97
CA VAL A 24 13.35 -14.30 5.00
C VAL A 24 12.41 -13.27 4.38
N GLN A 25 12.56 -11.99 4.70
CA GLN A 25 11.79 -10.88 4.10
C GLN A 25 12.09 -10.64 2.60
N ALA A 26 13.13 -11.28 2.06
CA ALA A 26 13.43 -11.25 0.62
C ALA A 26 12.68 -12.35 -0.16
N LEU A 27 12.02 -13.29 0.52
CA LEU A 27 11.24 -14.35 -0.09
C LEU A 27 9.81 -13.87 -0.39
N ARG A 28 9.59 -13.32 -1.59
CA ARG A 28 8.33 -12.65 -1.98
C ARG A 28 7.55 -13.39 -3.02
N GLN A 29 8.25 -14.16 -3.85
CA GLN A 29 7.63 -14.88 -4.96
C GLN A 29 7.54 -16.35 -4.62
N SER A 30 6.41 -16.96 -4.99
CA SER A 30 6.28 -18.42 -4.94
C SER A 30 7.43 -19.06 -5.72
N GLY A 31 8.13 -20.00 -5.09
CA GLY A 31 9.31 -20.68 -5.66
C GLY A 31 10.64 -20.09 -5.23
N GLN A 32 10.67 -18.90 -4.60
CA GLN A 32 11.82 -18.48 -3.81
C GLN A 32 11.78 -19.25 -2.49
N THR A 33 12.87 -19.96 -2.17
CA THR A 33 12.95 -20.79 -0.97
C THR A 33 14.24 -20.59 -0.21
N LEU A 34 14.17 -20.76 1.10
CA LEU A 34 15.31 -20.98 1.98
C LEU A 34 15.18 -22.36 2.61
N SER A 35 16.31 -22.98 2.94
CA SER A 35 16.32 -24.31 3.54
C SER A 35 17.11 -24.31 4.83
N ASP A 36 16.53 -24.95 5.84
CA ASP A 36 17.21 -25.32 7.08
C ASP A 36 17.29 -26.84 7.19
N VAL A 37 18.43 -27.33 7.68
CA VAL A 37 18.66 -28.75 7.94
C VAL A 37 19.10 -28.93 9.38
N PHE A 38 18.41 -29.82 10.09
CA PHE A 38 18.70 -30.14 11.49
C PHE A 38 18.94 -31.64 11.62
N SER A 39 20.04 -32.04 12.26
CA SER A 39 20.28 -33.44 12.60
C SER A 39 19.71 -33.76 13.98
N TYR A 40 19.08 -34.93 14.13
CA TYR A 40 18.65 -35.46 15.43
C TYR A 40 19.18 -36.87 15.62
N THR A 41 19.29 -37.29 16.88
CA THR A 41 19.73 -38.63 17.26
C THR A 41 18.66 -39.27 18.12
N MET A 42 18.26 -40.48 17.75
CA MET A 42 17.38 -41.32 18.55
C MET A 42 18.21 -42.38 19.28
N VAL A 43 17.71 -42.84 20.43
CA VAL A 43 18.35 -43.87 21.25
C VAL A 43 17.32 -44.95 21.57
N ASP A 44 17.72 -46.21 21.47
CA ASP A 44 16.89 -47.32 21.92
C ASP A 44 16.95 -47.50 23.45
N ILE A 45 16.17 -48.45 23.98
CA ILE A 45 16.13 -48.73 25.42
C ILE A 45 17.45 -49.31 25.97
N TRP A 46 18.37 -49.73 25.09
CA TRP A 46 19.67 -50.33 25.42
C TRP A 46 20.84 -49.38 25.20
N GLY A 47 20.58 -48.14 24.77
CA GLY A 47 21.58 -47.08 24.58
C GLY A 47 22.21 -47.06 23.17
N ALA A 48 21.74 -47.87 22.23
CA ALA A 48 22.19 -47.77 20.83
C ALA A 48 21.56 -46.55 20.17
N THR A 49 22.35 -45.80 19.39
CA THR A 49 21.92 -44.54 18.76
C THR A 49 21.88 -44.65 17.24
N ASP A 50 20.94 -43.94 16.63
CA ASP A 50 20.92 -43.67 15.18
C ASP A 50 20.60 -42.19 14.93
N SER A 51 21.04 -41.65 13.80
CA SER A 51 20.87 -40.23 13.47
C SER A 51 20.20 -40.04 12.12
N ALA A 52 19.35 -39.02 12.04
CA ALA A 52 18.67 -38.62 10.81
C ALA A 52 18.54 -37.09 10.75
N GLU A 53 17.99 -36.59 9.64
CA GLU A 53 17.83 -35.16 9.40
C GLU A 53 16.36 -34.76 9.26
N ILE A 54 16.06 -33.54 9.68
CA ILE A 54 14.84 -32.81 9.38
C ILE A 54 15.22 -31.70 8.40
N HIS A 55 14.59 -31.72 7.22
CA HIS A 55 14.75 -30.70 6.19
C HIS A 55 13.53 -29.79 6.23
N ILE A 56 13.75 -28.51 6.51
CA ILE A 56 12.73 -27.47 6.51
C ILE A 56 12.92 -26.61 5.28
N THR A 57 11.90 -26.51 4.44
CA THR A 57 11.84 -25.55 3.33
C THR A 57 10.93 -24.41 3.73
N VAL A 58 11.46 -23.20 3.68
CA VAL A 58 10.72 -21.96 3.86
C VAL A 58 10.38 -21.43 2.47
N ASP A 59 9.10 -21.38 2.14
CA ASP A 59 8.59 -20.82 0.88
C ASP A 59 8.22 -19.34 1.04
N GLY A 60 8.69 -18.53 0.09
CA GLY A 60 8.30 -17.13 -0.03
C GLY A 60 6.84 -16.94 -0.42
N ARG A 61 6.25 -15.86 0.10
CA ARG A 61 4.93 -15.38 -0.26
C ARG A 61 4.96 -13.87 -0.33
N ASN A 62 4.18 -13.31 -1.24
CA ASN A 62 4.04 -11.89 -1.39
C ASN A 62 3.13 -11.37 -0.28
N ASP A 63 3.51 -10.27 0.34
CA ASP A 63 2.67 -9.58 1.32
C ASP A 63 1.74 -8.60 0.60
N THR A 64 0.56 -8.34 1.15
CA THR A 64 -0.35 -7.35 0.55
C THR A 64 0.07 -5.94 0.96
N PRO A 65 0.12 -4.97 0.04
CA PRO A 65 0.46 -3.59 0.39
C PRO A 65 -0.60 -3.02 1.34
N VAL A 66 -0.18 -2.04 2.13
CA VAL A 66 -1.05 -1.29 3.03
C VAL A 66 -1.18 0.13 2.50
N ALA A 67 -2.35 0.44 1.94
CA ALA A 67 -2.71 1.79 1.53
C ALA A 67 -3.30 2.60 2.69
N ARG A 68 -3.07 3.91 2.72
CA ARG A 68 -3.54 4.83 3.76
C ARG A 68 -4.19 6.06 3.15
N ASP A 69 -5.30 6.48 3.75
CA ASP A 69 -6.03 7.66 3.29
C ASP A 69 -5.18 8.94 3.29
N ASP A 70 -5.39 9.77 2.27
CA ASP A 70 -4.76 11.06 2.04
C ASP A 70 -5.75 12.22 2.19
N SER A 71 -5.19 13.40 2.45
CA SER A 71 -5.94 14.65 2.36
C SER A 71 -5.08 15.76 1.80
N ALA A 72 -5.69 16.64 1.00
CA ALA A 72 -5.05 17.85 0.52
C ALA A 72 -6.01 19.03 0.49
N VAL A 73 -5.43 20.23 0.48
CA VAL A 73 -6.17 21.49 0.43
C VAL A 73 -5.98 22.12 -0.94
N ALA A 74 -7.09 22.50 -1.55
CA ALA A 74 -7.13 23.38 -2.70
C ALA A 74 -7.78 24.71 -2.25
N ILE A 75 -7.33 25.83 -2.80
CA ILE A 75 -7.82 27.17 -2.46
C ILE A 75 -8.51 27.70 -3.71
N GLU A 76 -9.79 28.07 -3.65
CA GLU A 76 -10.42 28.59 -4.86
C GLU A 76 -9.90 29.98 -5.24
N ALA A 77 -10.03 30.33 -6.53
CA ALA A 77 -9.97 31.73 -6.90
C ALA A 77 -11.29 32.35 -6.44
N GLY A 78 -11.24 33.17 -5.39
CA GLY A 78 -12.46 33.73 -4.80
C GLY A 78 -13.35 34.44 -5.83
N GLY A 79 -14.60 34.71 -5.45
CA GLY A 79 -15.73 35.05 -6.33
C GLY A 79 -15.51 36.10 -7.45
N VAL A 80 -16.52 36.27 -8.31
CA VAL A 80 -16.53 37.22 -9.44
C VAL A 80 -15.92 38.59 -9.05
N ASN A 81 -14.79 38.94 -9.68
CA ASN A 81 -13.94 40.12 -9.44
C ASN A 81 -12.89 40.04 -8.31
N ASN A 82 -12.62 38.86 -7.74
CA ASN A 82 -11.48 38.69 -6.86
C ASN A 82 -10.17 38.64 -7.67
N ALA A 83 -9.16 39.38 -7.24
CA ALA A 83 -7.86 39.45 -7.93
C ALA A 83 -6.83 38.44 -7.39
N THR A 84 -7.18 37.69 -6.34
CA THR A 84 -6.31 36.67 -5.76
C THR A 84 -6.47 35.36 -6.52
N PRO A 85 -5.40 34.83 -7.14
CA PRO A 85 -5.43 33.50 -7.73
C PRO A 85 -5.65 32.43 -6.66
N GLY A 86 -6.49 31.45 -6.96
CA GLY A 86 -6.56 30.21 -6.19
C GLY A 86 -5.34 29.32 -6.39
N SER A 87 -5.33 28.18 -5.72
CA SER A 87 -4.35 27.11 -5.88
C SER A 87 -5.04 25.76 -5.99
N ASP A 88 -4.71 25.04 -7.05
CA ASP A 88 -5.04 23.63 -7.18
C ASP A 88 -4.31 22.81 -6.09
N ALA A 89 -4.85 21.63 -5.78
CA ALA A 89 -4.19 20.66 -4.90
C ALA A 89 -3.33 19.70 -5.73
N ALA A 90 -2.13 19.40 -5.25
CA ALA A 90 -1.25 18.40 -5.84
C ALA A 90 -0.47 17.65 -4.76
N GLY A 91 -0.07 16.42 -5.06
CA GLY A 91 0.65 15.57 -4.12
C GLY A 91 0.94 14.20 -4.67
N ASN A 92 1.23 13.24 -3.78
CA ASN A 92 1.39 11.84 -4.15
C ASN A 92 0.76 10.95 -3.07
N VAL A 93 -0.21 10.11 -3.48
CA VAL A 93 -0.98 9.21 -2.59
C VAL A 93 -0.20 7.98 -2.12
N LEU A 94 0.95 7.68 -2.73
CA LEU A 94 1.75 6.50 -2.37
C LEU A 94 2.83 6.80 -1.32
N ASN A 95 2.93 8.05 -0.86
CA ASN A 95 4.00 8.50 0.05
C ASN A 95 3.85 7.96 1.48
N ASN A 96 2.62 7.77 1.94
CA ASN A 96 2.27 7.24 3.27
C ASN A 96 1.97 5.73 3.25
N ASP A 97 1.89 5.13 2.08
CA ASP A 97 1.65 3.70 1.90
C ASP A 97 2.90 2.89 2.27
N SER A 98 2.70 1.62 2.62
CA SER A 98 3.77 0.69 3.02
C SER A 98 3.58 -0.68 2.40
N ASP A 99 4.69 -1.38 2.19
CA ASP A 99 4.70 -2.82 1.94
C ASP A 99 5.79 -3.44 2.83
N VAL A 100 5.56 -4.64 3.34
CA VAL A 100 6.57 -5.43 4.05
C VAL A 100 7.68 -5.79 3.06
N ASP A 101 7.30 -6.02 1.81
CA ASP A 101 8.21 -6.19 0.70
C ASP A 101 8.99 -4.88 0.44
N SER A 102 10.20 -4.79 0.98
CA SER A 102 11.12 -3.66 0.80
C SER A 102 11.46 -3.35 -0.67
N ILE A 103 11.46 -2.05 -1.03
CA ILE A 103 11.95 -1.52 -2.32
C ILE A 103 13.35 -2.04 -2.68
N ALA A 104 14.20 -2.33 -1.68
CA ALA A 104 15.55 -2.86 -1.91
C ALA A 104 15.56 -4.20 -2.68
N ASN A 105 14.48 -4.99 -2.60
CA ASN A 105 14.36 -6.23 -3.38
C ASN A 105 13.33 -6.10 -4.53
N GLY A 106 13.14 -4.89 -5.05
CA GLY A 106 12.39 -4.63 -6.28
C GLY A 106 10.90 -4.36 -6.10
N GLU A 107 10.44 -4.08 -4.89
CA GLU A 107 9.03 -3.72 -4.66
C GLU A 107 8.69 -2.35 -5.27
N THR A 108 7.50 -2.27 -5.85
CA THR A 108 6.94 -1.10 -6.53
C THR A 108 5.45 -1.02 -6.24
N ARG A 109 4.97 0.21 -6.07
CA ARG A 109 3.54 0.46 -5.86
C ARG A 109 3.02 1.30 -7.00
N GLN A 110 1.87 0.92 -7.52
CA GLN A 110 1.26 1.61 -8.65
C GLN A 110 -0.23 1.78 -8.44
N VAL A 111 -0.74 2.99 -8.67
CA VAL A 111 -2.17 3.24 -8.76
C VAL A 111 -2.70 2.64 -10.07
N LEU A 112 -3.82 1.92 -9.99
CA LEU A 112 -4.49 1.28 -11.11
C LEU A 112 -5.69 2.10 -11.60
N SER A 113 -6.51 2.53 -10.66
CA SER A 113 -7.80 3.15 -10.95
C SER A 113 -8.21 4.08 -9.83
N VAL A 114 -9.01 5.08 -10.19
CA VAL A 114 -9.62 6.03 -9.27
C VAL A 114 -11.10 6.14 -9.57
N SER A 115 -11.90 6.37 -8.53
CA SER A 115 -13.36 6.50 -8.60
C SER A 115 -13.83 7.65 -7.73
N ASN A 116 -14.87 8.35 -8.16
CA ASN A 116 -15.51 9.41 -7.38
C ASN A 116 -16.71 8.86 -6.58
N GLU A 117 -17.31 9.70 -5.75
CA GLU A 117 -18.44 9.32 -4.87
C GLU A 117 -19.71 8.93 -5.63
N THR A 118 -19.81 9.24 -6.93
CA THR A 118 -20.95 8.85 -7.78
C THR A 118 -20.74 7.50 -8.46
N GLY A 119 -19.60 6.83 -8.22
CA GLY A 119 -19.25 5.53 -8.79
C GLY A 119 -18.65 5.61 -10.19
N GLN A 120 -18.35 6.80 -10.68
CA GLN A 120 -17.65 6.99 -11.95
C GLN A 120 -16.16 6.70 -11.74
N SER A 121 -15.58 5.87 -12.61
CA SER A 121 -14.20 5.38 -12.47
C SER A 121 -13.37 5.65 -13.71
N GLY A 122 -12.08 5.91 -13.51
CA GLY A 122 -11.07 6.06 -14.54
C GLY A 122 -9.82 5.24 -14.23
N ALA A 123 -9.07 4.87 -15.27
CA ALA A 123 -7.73 4.34 -15.10
C ALA A 123 -6.78 5.44 -14.62
N ALA A 124 -5.69 5.06 -13.95
CA ALA A 124 -4.65 6.01 -13.56
C ALA A 124 -4.14 6.81 -14.78
N GLY A 125 -3.89 8.10 -14.58
CA GLY A 125 -3.47 9.08 -15.59
C GLY A 125 -4.61 9.64 -16.45
N GLN A 126 -5.86 9.18 -16.27
CA GLN A 126 -7.02 9.78 -16.93
C GLN A 126 -7.62 10.89 -16.07
N VAL A 127 -8.25 11.86 -16.74
CA VAL A 127 -9.05 12.89 -16.09
C VAL A 127 -10.33 12.24 -15.57
N LEU A 128 -10.56 12.34 -14.26
CA LEU A 128 -11.82 12.01 -13.62
C LEU A 128 -12.51 13.30 -13.18
N VAL A 129 -13.66 13.59 -13.79
CA VAL A 129 -14.45 14.77 -13.44
C VAL A 129 -15.17 14.52 -12.11
N GLY A 130 -14.94 15.42 -11.17
CA GLY A 130 -15.59 15.48 -9.87
C GLY A 130 -16.76 16.47 -9.87
N ARG A 131 -17.29 16.71 -8.68
CA ARG A 131 -18.36 17.66 -8.40
C ARG A 131 -17.87 19.09 -8.36
N TYR A 132 -16.65 19.33 -7.87
CA TYR A 132 -16.12 20.68 -7.67
C TYR A 132 -14.86 20.97 -8.51
N GLY A 133 -14.49 20.06 -9.40
CA GLY A 133 -13.24 20.10 -10.15
C GLY A 133 -12.97 18.79 -10.86
N GLN A 134 -11.72 18.57 -11.24
CA GLN A 134 -11.27 17.36 -11.92
C GLN A 134 -9.97 16.84 -11.32
N LEU A 135 -9.86 15.52 -11.18
CA LEU A 135 -8.67 14.85 -10.67
C LEU A 135 -7.94 14.14 -11.82
N VAL A 136 -6.62 14.30 -11.87
CA VAL A 136 -5.72 13.38 -12.57
C VAL A 136 -4.85 12.72 -11.51
N LEU A 137 -5.01 11.41 -11.31
CA LEU A 137 -4.18 10.60 -10.43
C LEU A 137 -3.38 9.60 -11.27
N ASN A 138 -2.07 9.77 -11.34
CA ASN A 138 -1.16 8.99 -12.16
C ASN A 138 -0.79 7.65 -11.51
N ALA A 139 -0.25 6.74 -12.31
CA ALA A 139 0.14 5.41 -11.83
C ALA A 139 1.27 5.45 -10.78
N ASP A 140 2.13 6.47 -10.81
CA ASP A 140 3.18 6.70 -9.81
C ASP A 140 2.67 7.36 -8.51
N GLY A 141 1.34 7.52 -8.39
CA GLY A 141 0.68 8.14 -7.26
C GLY A 141 0.62 9.66 -7.29
N SER A 142 1.37 10.32 -8.18
CA SER A 142 1.30 11.76 -8.32
C SER A 142 -0.09 12.19 -8.79
N TYR A 143 -0.62 13.27 -8.24
CA TYR A 143 -1.90 13.80 -8.66
C TYR A 143 -1.94 15.32 -8.73
N THR A 144 -2.88 15.80 -9.54
CA THR A 144 -3.35 17.18 -9.54
C THR A 144 -4.87 17.17 -9.51
N TYR A 145 -5.44 17.95 -8.61
CA TYR A 145 -6.85 18.28 -8.58
C TYR A 145 -7.04 19.74 -8.99
N THR A 146 -7.68 19.96 -10.13
CA THR A 146 -7.97 21.29 -10.65
C THR A 146 -9.37 21.74 -10.29
N ILE A 147 -9.48 22.87 -9.60
CA ILE A 147 -10.75 23.42 -9.15
C ILE A 147 -11.57 23.93 -10.35
N ASP A 148 -12.86 23.60 -10.39
CA ASP A 148 -13.79 24.24 -11.32
C ASP A 148 -14.25 25.60 -10.75
N ASN A 149 -13.55 26.66 -11.15
CA ASN A 149 -13.88 28.03 -10.74
C ASN A 149 -15.19 28.57 -11.37
N ALA A 150 -15.84 27.84 -12.30
CA ALA A 150 -17.18 28.17 -12.76
C ALA A 150 -18.28 27.53 -11.91
N ASN A 151 -17.93 26.64 -10.98
CA ASN A 151 -18.87 25.96 -10.11
C ASN A 151 -19.49 26.92 -9.08
N ALA A 152 -20.81 27.05 -9.09
CA ALA A 152 -21.51 28.00 -8.22
C ALA A 152 -21.33 27.71 -6.71
N ALA A 153 -21.13 26.46 -6.31
CA ALA A 153 -20.89 26.12 -4.90
C ALA A 153 -19.47 26.51 -4.47
N VAL A 154 -18.48 26.33 -5.34
CA VAL A 154 -17.11 26.79 -5.13
C VAL A 154 -17.08 28.32 -5.04
N GLN A 155 -17.72 29.02 -5.98
CA GLN A 155 -17.81 30.48 -5.98
C GLN A 155 -18.57 31.08 -4.78
N ALA A 156 -19.29 30.25 -4.02
CA ALA A 156 -20.02 30.68 -2.84
C ALA A 156 -19.18 30.66 -1.55
N LEU A 157 -17.98 30.07 -1.59
CA LEU A 157 -17.00 30.12 -0.53
C LEU A 157 -16.41 31.55 -0.48
N ARG A 158 -16.43 32.16 0.71
CA ARG A 158 -16.06 33.57 0.96
C ARG A 158 -14.96 33.72 2.01
N THR A 159 -14.71 32.67 2.78
CA THR A 159 -13.71 32.66 3.84
C THR A 159 -13.04 31.30 3.90
N ALA A 160 -11.80 31.26 4.38
CA ALA A 160 -11.07 30.01 4.60
C ALA A 160 -11.74 29.04 5.60
N GLY A 161 -12.71 29.51 6.39
CA GLY A 161 -13.51 28.66 7.28
C GLY A 161 -14.67 27.96 6.58
N GLU A 162 -15.08 28.42 5.40
CA GLU A 162 -16.06 27.75 4.56
C GLU A 162 -15.32 26.74 3.68
N THR A 163 -15.75 25.47 3.74
CA THR A 163 -15.07 24.42 3.00
C THR A 163 -16.03 23.49 2.29
N LEU A 164 -15.64 23.03 1.10
CA LEU A 164 -16.22 21.88 0.44
C LEU A 164 -15.26 20.69 0.55
N ARG A 165 -15.81 19.47 0.52
CA ARG A 165 -15.01 18.25 0.52
C ARG A 165 -15.44 17.37 -0.63
N GLU A 166 -14.47 16.75 -1.27
CA GLU A 166 -14.69 15.73 -2.28
C GLU A 166 -13.72 14.57 -2.06
N THR A 167 -14.23 13.34 -2.09
CA THR A 167 -13.45 12.15 -1.82
C THR A 167 -13.37 11.25 -3.05
N PHE A 168 -12.16 10.82 -3.37
CA PHE A 168 -11.89 9.86 -4.44
C PHE A 168 -11.35 8.58 -3.83
N SER A 169 -11.90 7.42 -4.20
CA SER A 169 -11.35 6.12 -3.82
C SER A 169 -10.42 5.63 -4.91
N TYR A 170 -9.19 5.28 -4.57
CA TYR A 170 -8.20 4.74 -5.50
C TYR A 170 -7.79 3.33 -5.10
N ARG A 171 -7.40 2.55 -6.10
CA ARG A 171 -6.83 1.21 -5.94
C ARG A 171 -5.40 1.21 -6.39
N MET A 172 -4.50 0.74 -5.55
CA MET A 172 -3.10 0.49 -5.89
C MET A 172 -2.78 -1.01 -5.89
N ARG A 173 -1.66 -1.36 -6.49
CA ARG A 173 -1.08 -2.71 -6.41
C ARG A 173 0.41 -2.67 -6.11
N ASP A 174 0.90 -3.77 -5.57
CA ASP A 174 2.32 -4.10 -5.51
C ASP A 174 2.82 -4.70 -6.85
N THR A 175 4.07 -5.15 -6.84
CA THR A 175 4.76 -5.76 -7.98
C THR A 175 4.19 -7.13 -8.36
N ALA A 176 3.75 -7.93 -7.40
CA ALA A 176 3.17 -9.26 -7.65
C ALA A 176 1.68 -9.20 -8.03
N GLY A 177 1.06 -8.02 -7.91
CA GLY A 177 -0.32 -7.75 -8.25
C GLY A 177 -1.31 -7.82 -7.09
N ALA A 178 -0.88 -7.95 -5.83
CA ALA A 178 -1.80 -7.81 -4.71
C ALA A 178 -2.24 -6.34 -4.61
N THR A 179 -3.49 -6.11 -4.21
CA THR A 179 -4.11 -4.77 -4.27
C THR A 179 -4.53 -4.26 -2.92
N ALA A 180 -4.48 -2.94 -2.76
CA ALA A 180 -5.04 -2.22 -1.63
C ALA A 180 -5.80 -0.98 -2.10
N ASP A 181 -6.80 -0.58 -1.32
CA ASP A 181 -7.66 0.58 -1.59
C ASP A 181 -7.49 1.62 -0.48
N ALA A 182 -7.55 2.89 -0.86
CA ALA A 182 -7.55 4.03 0.06
C ALA A 182 -8.27 5.22 -0.58
N ARG A 183 -8.36 6.33 0.17
CA ARG A 183 -9.10 7.52 -0.24
C ARG A 183 -8.21 8.76 -0.28
N LEU A 184 -8.39 9.58 -1.31
CA LEU A 184 -7.89 10.95 -1.36
C LEU A 184 -9.06 11.90 -1.09
N THR A 185 -8.99 12.69 -0.02
CA THR A 185 -9.96 13.74 0.30
C THR A 185 -9.41 15.12 -0.05
N ILE A 186 -10.04 15.79 -1.00
CA ILE A 186 -9.75 17.18 -1.33
C ILE A 186 -10.64 18.09 -0.49
N ILE A 187 -10.03 19.04 0.19
CA ILE A 187 -10.69 20.10 0.96
C ILE A 187 -10.52 21.38 0.16
N ILE A 188 -11.62 21.97 -0.29
CA ILE A 188 -11.62 23.23 -1.03
C ILE A 188 -11.96 24.34 -0.03
N GLN A 189 -11.13 25.36 0.05
CA GLN A 189 -11.26 26.50 0.95
C GLN A 189 -11.36 27.82 0.18
N GLY A 190 -12.11 28.76 0.73
CA GLY A 190 -12.18 30.13 0.21
C GLY A 190 -11.34 31.19 0.91
#